data_AF-A0A940WM52-F1
#
_entry.id   AF-A0A940WM52-F1
#
_cell.length_a   1.000
_cell.length_b   1.000
_cell.length_c   1.000
_cell.angle_alpha   90.00
_cell.angle_beta   90.00
_cell.angle_gamma   90.00
#
_symmetry.space_group_name_H-M   'P 1'
#
loop_
_entity.id
_entity.type
_entity.pdbx_description
1 polymer ?
#
loop_
_entity_poly.entity_id
_entity_poly.type
_entity_poly.pdbx_seq_one_letter_code
_entity_poly.pdbx_strand_id
1 'polypeptide(L)'
;MAWNDIPAKDDPNLTFQAYYVRLNVLGSLLGRFSVGLLGTLWDVGENRPLSGLYRSALIGDLIADLIRGLQLDEVTTFNPRVGDWFVHSGDTRYVDEQTAEILLRDGTRITGTVRSDCRITNTASSNMRGIDDASLVVGRLISPTRFDLVAAGYRDPLASLGRDARGNLQRNLLALNSRRTEYLPTIRYEGLSNEMVLMAAVRDTAERFAIAVRDQGTWKLLYDANDEPEHETRHQEVFRLFASLTFEALRIQVHPGANHGNGPTDLTLTLNDSVCVIEFKKDREPKKLRHGLTNQLPLYMQAAGANWGYYIAMCHEREPSEIEAELAALAQIGPEAIDVIAIDCRRKKSASKAGL
;
A
#
# COMPACT_ATOMS: atom_id res chain seq x y z
N MET A 1 9.28 -26.74 0.65
CA MET A 1 9.85 -27.21 1.92
C MET A 1 10.16 -26.00 2.80
N ALA A 2 9.37 -25.79 3.87
CA ALA A 2 9.75 -24.84 4.92
C ALA A 2 10.96 -25.42 5.68
N TRP A 3 11.61 -24.57 6.49
CA TRP A 3 12.90 -24.71 7.17
C TRP A 3 13.32 -26.10 7.71
N ASN A 4 12.37 -27.02 7.96
CA ASN A 4 12.60 -28.30 8.64
C ASN A 4 11.96 -29.55 7.94
N ASP A 5 11.60 -29.48 6.65
CA ASP A 5 10.77 -30.51 5.99
C ASP A 5 9.35 -30.69 6.59
N ILE A 6 8.96 -29.77 7.48
CA ILE A 6 7.63 -29.72 8.12
C ILE A 6 6.73 -28.79 7.29
N PRO A 7 5.54 -29.25 6.84
CA PRO A 7 4.55 -28.37 6.23
C PRO A 7 4.20 -27.19 7.14
N ALA A 8 3.90 -26.02 6.57
CA ALA A 8 3.62 -24.80 7.34
C ALA A 8 2.55 -25.00 8.42
N LYS A 9 1.51 -25.76 8.05
CA LYS A 9 0.41 -26.17 8.91
C LYS A 9 0.82 -26.94 10.17
N ASP A 10 1.96 -27.61 10.10
CA ASP A 10 2.47 -28.47 11.16
C ASP A 10 3.54 -27.76 12.01
N ASP A 11 3.89 -26.50 11.71
CA ASP A 11 4.82 -25.68 12.50
C ASP A 11 4.06 -24.72 13.44
N PRO A 12 4.03 -24.99 14.76
CA PRO A 12 3.32 -24.14 15.73
C PRO A 12 3.97 -22.76 15.89
N ASN A 13 5.26 -22.60 15.55
CA ASN A 13 6.01 -21.36 15.73
C ASN A 13 6.01 -20.46 14.49
N LEU A 14 5.52 -20.94 13.35
CA LEU A 14 5.48 -20.17 12.11
C LEU A 14 4.44 -19.05 12.23
N THR A 15 4.87 -17.79 12.11
CA THR A 15 3.94 -16.64 12.21
C THR A 15 3.21 -16.37 10.90
N PHE A 16 3.91 -16.48 9.77
CA PHE A 16 3.37 -16.31 8.43
C PHE A 16 4.23 -17.02 7.39
N GLN A 17 3.60 -17.60 6.37
CA GLN A 17 4.32 -18.05 5.17
C GLN A 17 3.49 -17.83 3.91
N ALA A 18 3.87 -16.86 3.08
CA ALA A 18 3.30 -16.73 1.75
C ALA A 18 3.64 -17.95 0.87
N TYR A 19 2.61 -18.51 0.24
CA TYR A 19 2.70 -19.57 -0.76
C TYR A 19 2.79 -18.97 -2.17
N TYR A 20 2.02 -17.91 -2.39
CA TYR A 20 1.71 -17.39 -3.70
C TYR A 20 1.59 -15.85 -3.66
N VAL A 21 2.15 -15.18 -4.67
CA VAL A 21 1.86 -13.78 -4.97
C VAL A 21 1.86 -13.50 -6.49
N ARG A 22 0.88 -12.74 -6.97
CA ARG A 22 0.91 -12.13 -8.33
C ARG A 22 1.46 -10.72 -8.26
N LEU A 23 2.79 -10.62 -8.36
CA LEU A 23 3.46 -9.32 -8.38
C LEU A 23 2.98 -8.41 -9.51
N ASN A 24 2.49 -8.96 -10.63
CA ASN A 24 1.95 -8.18 -11.74
C ASN A 24 0.54 -7.62 -11.50
N VAL A 25 -0.31 -8.35 -10.76
CA VAL A 25 -1.60 -7.82 -10.28
C VAL A 25 -1.34 -6.77 -9.21
N LEU A 26 -0.35 -6.99 -8.35
CA LEU A 26 0.16 -5.93 -7.50
C LEU A 26 0.68 -4.77 -8.36
N GLY A 27 1.24 -4.99 -9.54
CA GLY A 27 1.58 -3.95 -10.52
C GLY A 27 0.40 -3.15 -11.09
N SER A 28 -0.85 -3.58 -10.88
CA SER A 28 -2.02 -2.73 -11.12
C SER A 28 -2.36 -1.81 -9.92
N LEU A 29 -1.83 -2.16 -8.74
CA LEU A 29 -1.85 -1.38 -7.49
C LEU A 29 -0.54 -0.60 -7.28
N LEU A 30 0.53 -1.01 -7.98
CA LEU A 30 1.92 -0.60 -7.81
C LEU A 30 2.48 -0.12 -9.17
N GLY A 31 2.95 1.12 -9.26
CA GLY A 31 3.59 1.72 -10.42
C GLY A 31 4.90 1.01 -10.82
N ARG A 32 5.40 1.37 -12.00
CA ARG A 32 6.51 0.67 -12.67
C ARG A 32 7.77 0.62 -11.80
N PHE A 33 8.03 1.67 -11.03
CA PHE A 33 9.18 1.73 -10.14
C PHE A 33 9.02 0.78 -8.95
N SER A 34 7.84 0.76 -8.32
CA SER A 34 7.52 -0.18 -7.23
C SER A 34 7.51 -1.64 -7.69
N VAL A 35 7.08 -1.93 -8.93
CA VAL A 35 7.16 -3.27 -9.53
C VAL A 35 8.62 -3.68 -9.78
N GLY A 36 9.45 -2.77 -10.32
CA GLY A 36 10.88 -3.01 -10.50
C GLY A 36 11.61 -3.23 -9.18
N LEU A 37 11.25 -2.45 -8.15
CA LEU A 37 11.74 -2.61 -6.78
C LEU A 37 11.36 -4.00 -6.24
N LEU A 38 10.09 -4.39 -6.32
CA LEU A 38 9.64 -5.72 -5.88
C LEU A 38 10.29 -6.87 -6.63
N GLY A 39 10.49 -6.72 -7.95
CA GLY A 39 11.26 -7.68 -8.74
C GLY A 39 12.69 -7.82 -8.20
N THR A 40 13.37 -6.69 -8.01
CA THR A 40 14.73 -6.65 -7.46
C THR A 40 14.78 -7.25 -6.04
N LEU A 41 13.84 -6.89 -5.16
CA LEU A 41 13.73 -7.44 -3.81
C LEU A 41 13.55 -8.97 -3.84
N TRP A 42 12.72 -9.47 -4.75
CA TRP A 42 12.48 -10.89 -4.94
C TRP A 42 13.74 -11.64 -5.42
N ASP A 43 14.45 -11.03 -6.35
CA ASP A 43 15.59 -11.64 -7.05
C ASP A 43 16.86 -11.58 -6.16
N VAL A 44 17.03 -10.53 -5.34
CA VAL A 44 18.11 -10.45 -4.32
C VAL A 44 18.04 -11.59 -3.30
N GLY A 45 16.84 -12.12 -3.04
CA GLY A 45 16.64 -13.28 -2.20
C GLY A 45 17.23 -14.57 -2.80
N GLU A 46 17.34 -14.71 -4.12
CA GLU A 46 17.57 -15.98 -4.81
C GLU A 46 18.88 -16.68 -4.41
N ASN A 47 19.93 -15.89 -4.18
CA ASN A 47 21.28 -16.39 -3.91
C ASN A 47 21.63 -16.42 -2.40
N ARG A 48 20.65 -16.18 -1.51
CA ARG A 48 20.87 -16.20 -0.06
C ARG A 48 20.40 -17.52 0.56
N PRO A 49 21.09 -18.04 1.59
CA PRO A 49 20.52 -19.04 2.48
C PRO A 49 19.17 -18.55 3.00
N LEU A 50 18.17 -19.44 3.05
CA LEU A 50 16.80 -19.11 3.50
C LEU A 50 16.03 -18.11 2.59
N SER A 51 16.39 -18.02 1.31
CA SER A 51 15.71 -17.22 0.28
C SER A 51 14.18 -17.30 0.29
N GLY A 52 13.63 -18.50 0.52
CA GLY A 52 12.19 -18.72 0.62
C GLY A 52 11.53 -18.00 1.81
N LEU A 53 12.15 -18.05 2.99
CA LEU A 53 11.65 -17.35 4.19
C LEU A 53 11.74 -15.85 4.02
N TYR A 54 12.84 -15.38 3.43
CA TYR A 54 13.05 -13.99 3.13
C TYR A 54 11.96 -13.44 2.19
N ARG A 55 11.68 -14.17 1.11
CA ARG A 55 10.59 -13.85 0.17
C ARG A 55 9.24 -13.89 0.89
N SER A 56 8.96 -14.91 1.70
CA SER A 56 7.70 -15.01 2.45
C SER A 56 7.50 -13.86 3.44
N ALA A 57 8.53 -13.42 4.15
CA ALA A 57 8.46 -12.28 5.07
C ALA A 57 8.16 -10.97 4.33
N LEU A 58 8.89 -10.69 3.25
CA LEU A 58 8.66 -9.52 2.38
C LEU A 58 7.23 -9.48 1.83
N ILE A 59 6.76 -10.62 1.32
CA ILE A 59 5.40 -10.74 0.78
C ILE A 59 4.37 -10.55 1.89
N GLY A 60 4.61 -11.11 3.08
CA GLY A 60 3.73 -10.95 4.23
C GLY A 60 3.56 -9.48 4.62
N ASP A 61 4.68 -8.75 4.65
CA ASP A 61 4.67 -7.31 4.91
C ASP A 61 3.89 -6.52 3.85
N LEU A 62 4.13 -6.81 2.57
CA LEU A 62 3.43 -6.19 1.45
C LEU A 62 1.93 -6.51 1.47
N ILE A 63 1.55 -7.77 1.71
CA ILE A 63 0.15 -8.17 1.83
C ILE A 63 -0.51 -7.48 3.02
N ALA A 64 0.18 -7.40 4.15
CA ALA A 64 -0.34 -6.70 5.32
C ALA A 64 -0.53 -5.20 5.03
N ASP A 65 0.39 -4.56 4.30
CA ASP A 65 0.24 -3.16 3.88
C ASP A 65 -0.93 -3.00 2.90
N LEU A 66 -1.13 -3.94 1.97
CA LEU A 66 -2.25 -3.93 1.03
C LEU A 66 -3.60 -4.09 1.74
N ILE A 67 -3.73 -5.08 2.62
CA ILE A 67 -4.94 -5.31 3.42
C ILE A 67 -5.29 -4.03 4.20
N ARG A 68 -4.28 -3.39 4.81
CA ARG A 68 -4.46 -2.17 5.61
C ARG A 68 -4.77 -0.95 4.74
N GLY A 69 -4.00 -0.73 3.68
CA GLY A 69 -4.11 0.43 2.81
C GLY A 69 -5.39 0.46 1.99
N LEU A 70 -5.87 -0.71 1.57
CA LEU A 70 -7.14 -0.86 0.84
C LEU A 70 -8.34 -1.12 1.75
N GLN A 71 -8.13 -1.29 3.05
CA GLN A 71 -9.14 -1.78 4.01
C GLN A 71 -9.92 -2.97 3.46
N LEU A 72 -9.18 -4.02 3.13
CA LEU A 72 -9.80 -5.23 2.63
C LEU A 72 -10.63 -5.85 3.76
N ASP A 73 -11.93 -5.99 3.50
CA ASP A 73 -12.87 -6.61 4.42
C ASP A 73 -12.77 -8.14 4.33
N GLU A 74 -13.05 -8.81 5.45
CA GLU A 74 -13.13 -10.27 5.50
C GLU A 74 -14.31 -10.76 4.66
N VAL A 75 -14.05 -11.47 3.56
CA VAL A 75 -15.05 -11.86 2.55
C VAL A 75 -16.19 -12.68 3.13
N THR A 76 -15.95 -13.41 4.22
CA THR A 76 -16.97 -14.21 4.92
C THR A 76 -17.90 -13.38 5.82
N THR A 77 -17.62 -12.09 6.02
CA THR A 77 -18.42 -11.20 6.89
C THR A 77 -19.43 -10.35 6.13
N PHE A 78 -19.31 -10.26 4.80
CA PHE A 78 -20.20 -9.45 3.94
C PHE A 78 -20.52 -10.16 2.63
N ASN A 79 -21.40 -9.57 1.82
CA ASN A 79 -21.72 -10.06 0.48
C ASN A 79 -20.90 -9.27 -0.55
N PRO A 80 -19.77 -9.81 -1.04
CA PRO A 80 -18.91 -9.10 -1.99
C PRO A 80 -19.60 -8.94 -3.34
N ARG A 81 -19.30 -7.84 -4.02
CA ARG A 81 -19.77 -7.55 -5.38
C ARG A 81 -18.65 -7.81 -6.38
N VAL A 82 -19.03 -8.07 -7.63
CA VAL A 82 -18.04 -8.18 -8.71
C VAL A 82 -17.24 -6.89 -8.80
N GLY A 83 -15.92 -7.02 -8.73
CA GLY A 83 -14.96 -5.93 -8.68
C GLY A 83 -14.39 -5.63 -7.28
N ASP A 84 -15.06 -6.08 -6.22
CA ASP A 84 -14.62 -5.84 -4.84
C ASP A 84 -13.33 -6.61 -4.54
N TRP A 85 -12.41 -5.94 -3.85
CA TRP A 85 -11.25 -6.55 -3.24
C TRP A 85 -11.61 -7.07 -1.85
N PHE A 86 -11.01 -8.18 -1.44
CA PHE A 86 -11.27 -8.79 -0.15
C PHE A 86 -10.03 -9.46 0.41
N VAL A 87 -10.08 -9.68 1.73
CA VAL A 87 -9.20 -10.61 2.43
C VAL A 87 -10.05 -11.77 2.95
N HIS A 88 -9.44 -12.94 3.08
CA HIS A 88 -10.01 -14.07 3.78
C HIS A 88 -8.97 -14.63 4.74
N SER A 89 -9.35 -14.75 6.01
CA SER A 89 -8.58 -15.41 7.06
C SER A 89 -9.42 -16.55 7.64
N GLY A 90 -9.16 -17.78 7.22
CA GLY A 90 -9.90 -18.95 7.70
C GLY A 90 -9.71 -20.18 6.82
N ASP A 91 -10.74 -21.02 6.77
CA ASP A 91 -10.74 -22.28 6.03
C ASP A 91 -10.74 -22.03 4.51
N THR A 92 -9.57 -22.15 3.89
CA THR A 92 -9.46 -22.28 2.43
C THR A 92 -9.25 -23.73 2.05
N ARG A 93 -10.08 -24.20 1.12
CA ARG A 93 -9.90 -25.52 0.51
C ARG A 93 -9.08 -25.38 -0.76
N TYR A 94 -7.90 -26.00 -0.78
CA TYR A 94 -7.08 -26.16 -1.96
C TYR A 94 -7.43 -27.49 -2.64
N VAL A 95 -8.23 -27.42 -3.70
CA VAL A 95 -8.72 -28.60 -4.45
C VAL A 95 -7.56 -29.30 -5.16
N ASP A 96 -6.65 -28.50 -5.69
CA ASP A 96 -5.37 -28.90 -6.26
C ASP A 96 -4.32 -27.81 -5.93
N GLU A 97 -3.09 -27.98 -6.41
CA GLU A 97 -2.00 -27.02 -6.21
C GLU A 97 -2.24 -25.66 -6.92
N GLN A 98 -3.37 -25.49 -7.60
CA GLN A 98 -3.70 -24.34 -8.42
C GLN A 98 -5.06 -23.73 -8.11
N THR A 99 -5.87 -24.30 -7.22
CA THR A 99 -7.27 -23.86 -7.05
C THR A 99 -7.61 -23.70 -5.58
N ALA A 100 -7.94 -22.47 -5.19
CA ALA A 100 -8.41 -22.11 -3.87
C ALA A 100 -9.94 -21.93 -3.87
N GLU A 101 -10.60 -22.54 -2.91
CA GLU A 101 -12.04 -22.42 -2.67
C GLU A 101 -12.29 -21.81 -1.29
N ILE A 102 -13.17 -20.82 -1.26
CA ILE A 102 -13.64 -20.16 -0.03
C ILE A 102 -15.15 -20.31 0.06
N LEU A 103 -15.65 -20.69 1.22
CA LEU A 103 -17.08 -20.77 1.51
C LEU A 103 -17.56 -19.46 2.14
N LEU A 104 -18.48 -18.78 1.47
CA LEU A 104 -19.11 -17.56 1.98
C LEU A 104 -20.21 -17.89 3.01
N ARG A 105 -20.62 -16.87 3.76
CA ARG A 105 -21.61 -16.99 4.84
C ARG A 105 -22.99 -17.46 4.38
N ASP A 106 -23.37 -17.14 3.14
CA ASP A 106 -24.62 -17.56 2.52
C ASP A 106 -24.57 -19.00 1.97
N GLY A 107 -23.42 -19.69 2.11
CA GLY A 107 -23.17 -21.02 1.57
C GLY A 107 -22.65 -21.01 0.13
N THR A 108 -22.52 -19.84 -0.51
CA THR A 108 -21.94 -19.71 -1.85
C THR A 108 -20.46 -20.06 -1.79
N ARG A 109 -19.99 -20.82 -2.79
CA ARG A 109 -18.55 -21.09 -2.96
C ARG A 109 -17.98 -20.17 -4.02
N ILE A 110 -16.90 -19.49 -3.67
CA ILE A 110 -16.09 -18.74 -4.63
C ILE A 110 -14.78 -19.47 -4.86
N THR A 111 -14.32 -19.46 -6.11
CA THR A 111 -13.15 -20.21 -6.58
C THR A 111 -12.14 -19.27 -7.21
N GLY A 112 -10.86 -19.46 -6.91
CA GLY A 112 -9.76 -18.70 -7.49
C GLY A 112 -8.68 -19.64 -7.98
N THR A 113 -8.17 -19.40 -9.18
CA THR A 113 -7.12 -20.24 -9.79
C THR A 113 -5.79 -19.50 -9.79
N VAL A 114 -4.74 -20.18 -9.33
CA VAL A 114 -3.34 -19.78 -9.48
C VAL A 114 -3.03 -19.72 -10.97
N ARG A 115 -2.67 -18.53 -11.43
CA ARG A 115 -2.34 -18.27 -12.82
C ARG A 115 -0.87 -18.58 -13.11
N SER A 116 -0.54 -18.80 -14.37
CA SER A 116 0.84 -19.12 -14.78
C SER A 116 1.85 -17.99 -14.53
N ASP A 117 1.38 -16.75 -14.32
CA ASP A 117 2.18 -15.55 -14.02
C ASP A 117 2.40 -15.34 -12.51
N CYS A 118 1.92 -16.26 -11.68
CA CYS A 118 2.11 -16.25 -10.23
C CYS A 118 3.56 -16.59 -9.87
N ARG A 119 4.16 -15.84 -8.93
CA ARG A 119 5.41 -16.26 -8.29
C ARG A 119 5.08 -17.15 -7.09
N ILE A 120 5.63 -18.35 -7.11
CA ILE A 120 5.38 -19.40 -6.12
C ILE A 120 6.61 -19.53 -5.24
N THR A 121 6.43 -19.58 -3.91
CA THR A 121 7.54 -19.89 -3.02
C THR A 121 7.83 -21.40 -3.07
N ASN A 122 9.08 -21.82 -2.82
CA ASN A 122 9.46 -23.24 -2.84
C ASN A 122 8.69 -24.12 -1.81
N THR A 123 7.82 -23.52 -1.00
CA THR A 123 7.02 -24.16 0.04
C THR A 123 5.56 -24.34 -0.35
N ALA A 124 5.10 -23.76 -1.46
CA ALA A 124 3.69 -23.78 -1.84
C ALA A 124 3.15 -25.18 -2.11
N SER A 125 3.85 -26.02 -2.88
CA SER A 125 3.37 -27.36 -3.26
C SER A 125 3.15 -28.29 -2.06
N SER A 126 3.95 -28.16 -0.99
CA SER A 126 3.78 -28.92 0.25
C SER A 126 2.65 -28.40 1.14
N ASN A 127 2.22 -27.15 0.95
CA ASN A 127 1.26 -26.47 1.82
C ASN A 127 -0.12 -26.26 1.17
N MET A 128 -0.23 -26.35 -0.16
CA MET A 128 -1.47 -26.10 -0.93
C MET A 128 -2.19 -27.39 -1.33
N ARG A 129 -2.42 -28.28 -0.37
CA ARG A 129 -3.22 -29.50 -0.60
C ARG A 129 -4.17 -29.73 0.56
N GLY A 130 -5.46 -29.87 0.25
CA GLY A 130 -6.50 -30.18 1.25
C GLY A 130 -7.12 -28.92 1.84
N ILE A 131 -7.42 -28.94 3.14
CA ILE A 131 -8.01 -27.81 3.85
C ILE A 131 -6.91 -27.16 4.69
N ASP A 132 -6.79 -25.85 4.57
CA ASP A 132 -5.93 -25.00 5.39
C ASP A 132 -6.85 -24.12 6.25
N ASP A 133 -6.89 -24.38 7.55
CA ASP A 133 -7.77 -23.78 8.54
C ASP A 133 -7.30 -22.41 9.05
N ALA A 134 -6.07 -22.04 8.71
CA ALA A 134 -5.46 -20.77 9.07
C ALA A 134 -4.94 -20.04 7.82
N SER A 135 -5.57 -20.24 6.67
CA SER A 135 -5.10 -19.62 5.44
C SER A 135 -5.41 -18.12 5.40
N LEU A 136 -4.49 -17.36 4.82
CA LEU A 136 -4.74 -16.00 4.36
C LEU A 136 -4.87 -16.01 2.84
N VAL A 137 -5.95 -15.44 2.31
CA VAL A 137 -6.15 -15.21 0.88
C VAL A 137 -6.50 -13.75 0.64
N VAL A 138 -5.82 -13.12 -0.32
CA VAL A 138 -6.21 -11.82 -0.87
C VAL A 138 -6.67 -12.03 -2.29
N GLY A 139 -7.86 -11.51 -2.61
CA GLY A 139 -8.47 -11.68 -3.91
C GLY A 139 -9.33 -10.52 -4.34
N ARG A 140 -9.70 -10.54 -5.62
CA ARG A 140 -10.68 -9.62 -6.21
C ARG A 140 -11.80 -10.41 -6.85
N LEU A 141 -13.04 -10.18 -6.48
CA LEU A 141 -14.17 -10.91 -7.06
C LEU A 141 -14.33 -10.54 -8.55
N ILE A 142 -14.31 -11.52 -9.45
CA ILE A 142 -14.44 -11.31 -10.90
C ILE A 142 -15.79 -11.79 -11.44
N SER A 143 -16.44 -12.71 -10.74
CA SER A 143 -17.81 -13.13 -10.97
C SER A 143 -18.44 -13.57 -9.64
N PRO A 144 -19.75 -13.80 -9.56
CA PRO A 144 -20.39 -14.25 -8.32
C PRO A 144 -19.81 -15.54 -7.70
N THR A 145 -19.09 -16.34 -8.48
CA THR A 145 -18.51 -17.62 -8.05
C THR A 145 -17.01 -17.72 -8.30
N ARG A 146 -16.39 -16.66 -8.81
CA ARG A 146 -14.95 -16.64 -9.13
C ARG A 146 -14.28 -15.38 -8.63
N PHE A 147 -13.08 -15.55 -8.13
CA PHE A 147 -12.20 -14.44 -7.78
C PHE A 147 -10.84 -14.58 -8.45
N ASP A 148 -10.22 -13.44 -8.72
CA ASP A 148 -8.82 -13.39 -9.06
C ASP A 148 -8.01 -13.53 -7.77
N LEU A 149 -7.30 -14.65 -7.65
CA LEU A 149 -6.44 -14.96 -6.52
C LEU A 149 -5.18 -14.09 -6.65
N VAL A 150 -4.85 -13.23 -5.68
CA VAL A 150 -3.75 -12.24 -5.77
C VAL A 150 -2.59 -12.57 -4.83
N ALA A 151 -2.91 -13.02 -3.62
CA ALA A 151 -1.94 -13.62 -2.74
C ALA A 151 -2.56 -14.71 -1.88
N ALA A 152 -1.76 -15.69 -1.46
CA ALA A 152 -2.16 -16.69 -0.49
C ALA A 152 -0.98 -17.11 0.40
N GLY A 153 -1.26 -17.45 1.65
CA GLY A 153 -0.25 -17.91 2.60
C GLY A 153 -0.84 -18.64 3.80
N TYR A 154 0.05 -19.26 4.58
CA TYR A 154 -0.26 -19.83 5.88
C TYR A 154 -0.25 -18.74 6.95
N ARG A 155 -1.28 -18.77 7.81
CA ARG A 155 -1.55 -17.87 8.93
C ARG A 155 -1.82 -16.43 8.51
N ASP A 156 -2.70 -15.77 9.23
CA ASP A 156 -2.93 -14.34 9.06
C ASP A 156 -1.71 -13.59 9.64
N PRO A 157 -0.97 -12.78 8.87
CA PRO A 157 0.12 -11.96 9.38
C PRO A 157 -0.37 -10.95 10.43
N LEU A 158 -1.69 -10.74 10.53
CA LEU A 158 -2.34 -9.96 11.58
C LEU A 158 -2.76 -10.81 12.80
N ALA A 159 -2.69 -12.15 12.77
CA ALA A 159 -3.10 -13.00 13.90
C ALA A 159 -2.26 -12.79 15.18
N SER A 160 -1.00 -12.35 15.03
CA SER A 160 -0.17 -11.90 16.15
C SER A 160 -0.64 -10.59 16.79
N LEU A 161 -1.55 -9.86 16.15
CA LEU A 161 -2.22 -8.68 16.67
C LEU A 161 -3.57 -9.16 17.20
N GLY A 162 -3.67 -9.41 18.51
CA GLY A 162 -4.87 -10.00 19.14
C GLY A 162 -6.19 -9.34 18.70
N ARG A 163 -7.31 -10.08 18.80
CA ARG A 163 -8.65 -9.72 18.26
C ARG A 163 -9.14 -8.29 18.59
N ASP A 164 -8.65 -7.66 19.65
CA ASP A 164 -8.98 -6.28 20.05
C ASP A 164 -8.22 -5.19 19.25
N ALA A 165 -7.23 -5.56 18.44
CA ALA A 165 -6.40 -4.65 17.64
C ALA A 165 -7.12 -4.02 16.44
N ARG A 166 -8.27 -4.57 16.03
CA ARG A 166 -9.09 -3.98 14.94
C ARG A 166 -9.69 -2.61 15.31
N GLY A 167 -9.81 -2.31 16.62
CA GLY A 167 -10.32 -1.03 17.12
C GLY A 167 -9.26 0.03 17.44
N ASN A 168 -7.98 -0.34 17.51
CA ASN A 168 -6.87 0.57 17.82
C ASN A 168 -5.72 0.38 16.83
N LEU A 169 -6.02 0.62 15.55
CA LEU A 169 -5.08 0.55 14.42
C LEU A 169 -3.77 1.32 14.69
N GLN A 170 -3.85 2.48 15.34
CA GLN A 170 -2.76 3.48 15.38
C GLN A 170 -1.57 3.08 16.28
N ARG A 171 -1.79 2.43 17.43
CA ARG A 171 -0.69 2.07 18.37
C ARG A 171 0.10 0.83 17.91
N ASN A 172 -0.54 -0.09 17.21
CA ASN A 172 0.13 -1.29 16.69
C ASN A 172 0.94 -1.01 15.41
N LEU A 173 0.59 0.04 14.65
CA LEU A 173 1.28 0.46 13.42
C LEU A 173 2.71 0.98 13.64
N LEU A 174 2.96 1.74 14.71
CA LEU A 174 4.29 2.27 15.05
C LEU A 174 5.24 1.19 15.63
N ALA A 175 4.67 0.17 16.28
CA ALA A 175 5.44 -0.90 16.90
C ALA A 175 5.98 -1.94 15.90
N LEU A 176 5.36 -2.09 14.72
CA LEU A 176 5.79 -3.01 13.66
C LEU A 176 6.83 -2.41 12.71
N ASN A 177 6.77 -1.09 12.44
CA ASN A 177 7.72 -0.40 11.55
C ASN A 177 9.18 -0.45 12.03
N SER A 178 9.42 -0.67 13.32
CA SER A 178 10.77 -0.68 13.89
C SER A 178 11.58 -1.96 13.61
N ARG A 179 10.97 -3.04 13.10
CA ARG A 179 11.66 -4.32 12.81
C ARG A 179 11.85 -4.63 11.31
N ARG A 180 11.22 -3.87 10.40
CA ARG A 180 11.25 -4.14 8.94
C ARG A 180 12.59 -3.85 8.27
N THR A 181 13.33 -2.86 8.76
CA THR A 181 14.57 -2.38 8.15
C THR A 181 15.73 -3.36 8.23
N GLU A 182 15.72 -4.32 9.17
CA GLU A 182 16.82 -5.29 9.33
C GLU A 182 16.85 -6.33 8.21
N TYR A 183 15.69 -6.64 7.61
CA TYR A 183 15.58 -7.68 6.60
C TYR A 183 15.48 -7.13 5.18
N LEU A 184 14.97 -5.92 4.94
CA LEU A 184 14.91 -5.39 3.55
C LEU A 184 16.31 -5.21 2.93
N PRO A 185 16.56 -5.68 1.69
CA PRO A 185 17.84 -5.49 1.07
C PRO A 185 17.95 -4.04 0.61
N THR A 186 19.14 -3.47 0.74
CA THR A 186 19.38 -2.12 0.26
C THR A 186 19.42 -2.14 -1.26
N ILE A 187 18.41 -1.56 -1.91
CA ILE A 187 18.42 -1.37 -3.35
C ILE A 187 19.10 -0.04 -3.65
N ARG A 188 20.13 -0.08 -4.50
CA ARG A 188 20.79 1.11 -5.05
C ARG A 188 20.55 1.13 -6.55
N TYR A 189 20.12 2.28 -7.06
CA TYR A 189 20.02 2.49 -8.50
C TYR A 189 21.36 3.03 -9.00
N GLU A 190 22.12 2.19 -9.68
CA GLU A 190 23.38 2.61 -10.30
C GLU A 190 23.10 3.68 -11.37
N GLY A 191 23.82 4.81 -11.29
CA GLY A 191 23.71 5.91 -12.25
C GLY A 191 22.61 6.95 -11.95
N LEU A 192 21.80 6.78 -10.91
CA LEU A 192 20.87 7.81 -10.44
C LEU A 192 21.38 8.51 -9.18
N SER A 193 21.20 9.84 -9.09
CA SER A 193 21.48 10.56 -7.85
C SER A 193 20.44 10.22 -6.77
N ASN A 194 20.81 10.38 -5.49
CA ASN A 194 19.87 10.20 -4.37
C ASN A 194 18.62 11.08 -4.53
N GLU A 195 18.80 12.32 -5.00
CA GLU A 195 17.72 13.26 -5.31
C GLU A 195 16.76 12.69 -6.38
N MET A 196 17.28 12.18 -7.49
CA MET A 196 16.45 11.58 -8.54
C MET A 196 15.70 10.33 -8.04
N VAL A 197 16.34 9.50 -7.21
CA VAL A 197 15.70 8.34 -6.59
C VAL A 197 14.56 8.79 -5.67
N LEU A 198 14.78 9.84 -4.87
CA LEU A 198 13.79 10.39 -3.96
C LEU A 198 12.59 10.96 -4.72
N MET A 199 12.83 11.77 -5.75
CA MET A 199 11.80 12.34 -6.63
C MET A 199 10.98 11.22 -7.31
N ALA A 200 11.66 10.24 -7.92
CA ALA A 200 11.00 9.13 -8.59
C ALA A 200 10.15 8.30 -7.62
N ALA A 201 10.66 8.04 -6.41
CA ALA A 201 9.93 7.28 -5.39
C ALA A 201 8.68 8.02 -4.92
N VAL A 202 8.76 9.33 -4.67
CA VAL A 202 7.60 10.13 -4.24
C VAL A 202 6.56 10.21 -5.35
N ARG A 203 6.96 10.53 -6.57
CA ARG A 203 6.06 10.62 -7.73
C ARG A 203 5.34 9.29 -7.99
N ASP A 204 6.08 8.17 -8.07
CA ASP A 204 5.48 6.84 -8.23
C ASP A 204 4.48 6.52 -7.10
N THR A 205 4.82 6.89 -5.87
CA THR A 205 3.95 6.68 -4.71
C THR A 205 2.67 7.51 -4.79
N ALA A 206 2.77 8.79 -5.15
CA ALA A 206 1.62 9.68 -5.28
C ALA A 206 0.69 9.28 -6.43
N GLU A 207 1.23 8.90 -7.58
CA GLU A 207 0.44 8.41 -8.71
C GLU A 207 -0.32 7.12 -8.36
N ARG A 208 0.35 6.17 -7.71
CA ARG A 208 -0.28 4.94 -7.22
C ARG A 208 -1.35 5.23 -6.17
N PHE A 209 -1.05 6.11 -5.22
CA PHE A 209 -1.99 6.49 -4.18
C PHE A 209 -3.24 7.13 -4.81
N ALA A 210 -3.07 7.96 -5.83
CA ALA A 210 -4.19 8.57 -6.55
C ALA A 210 -5.10 7.52 -7.21
N ILE A 211 -4.52 6.49 -7.85
CA ILE A 211 -5.28 5.37 -8.41
C ILE A 211 -6.01 4.59 -7.31
N ALA A 212 -5.33 4.30 -6.20
CA ALA A 212 -5.90 3.56 -5.08
C ALA A 212 -7.10 4.30 -4.46
N VAL A 213 -7.00 5.61 -4.33
CA VAL A 213 -8.08 6.49 -3.87
C VAL A 213 -9.23 6.50 -4.87
N ARG A 214 -8.95 6.75 -6.16
CA ARG A 214 -9.97 6.92 -7.20
C ARG A 214 -10.73 5.62 -7.51
N ASP A 215 -10.02 4.51 -7.67
CA ASP A 215 -10.52 3.30 -8.32
C ASP A 215 -10.65 2.09 -7.38
N GLN A 216 -9.98 2.11 -6.23
CA GLN A 216 -9.80 0.90 -5.39
C GLN A 216 -10.39 1.06 -3.99
N GLY A 217 -11.22 2.09 -3.77
CA GLY A 217 -11.97 2.26 -2.53
C GLY A 217 -11.19 2.92 -1.39
N THR A 218 -9.92 3.28 -1.59
CA THR A 218 -9.10 3.96 -0.56
C THR A 218 -9.68 5.33 -0.19
N TRP A 219 -10.48 5.95 -1.06
CA TRP A 219 -11.21 7.18 -0.73
C TRP A 219 -12.05 7.04 0.53
N LYS A 220 -12.57 5.85 0.87
CA LYS A 220 -13.35 5.61 2.10
C LYS A 220 -12.55 5.95 3.37
N LEU A 221 -11.22 5.90 3.34
CA LEU A 221 -10.35 6.14 4.50
C LEU A 221 -10.20 7.63 4.83
N LEU A 222 -10.63 8.46 3.88
CA LEU A 222 -10.51 9.91 3.88
C LEU A 222 -11.83 10.58 4.30
N TYR A 223 -12.82 9.80 4.73
CA TYR A 223 -14.11 10.28 5.23
C TYR A 223 -14.42 9.68 6.59
N ASP A 224 -15.07 10.46 7.43
CA ASP A 224 -15.49 10.04 8.77
C ASP A 224 -16.81 9.24 8.71
N ALA A 225 -17.30 8.81 9.88
CA ALA A 225 -18.56 8.07 9.97
C ALA A 225 -19.80 8.90 9.60
N ASN A 226 -19.68 10.23 9.55
CA ASN A 226 -20.73 11.15 9.12
C ASN A 226 -20.61 11.53 7.64
N ASP A 227 -19.74 10.85 6.90
CA ASP A 227 -19.47 11.10 5.49
C ASP A 227 -18.82 12.45 5.16
N GLU A 228 -18.18 13.10 6.14
CA GLU A 228 -17.40 14.32 5.94
C GLU A 228 -15.92 14.02 5.67
N PRO A 229 -15.22 14.79 4.81
CA PRO A 229 -13.79 14.64 4.61
C PRO A 229 -13.00 14.78 5.90
N GLU A 230 -12.20 13.77 6.22
CA GLU A 230 -11.36 13.69 7.41
C GLU A 230 -10.33 14.84 7.48
N HIS A 231 -9.70 15.00 8.64
CA HIS A 231 -8.62 15.98 8.80
C HIS A 231 -7.45 15.70 7.84
N GLU A 232 -6.69 16.74 7.48
CA GLU A 232 -5.53 16.62 6.57
C GLU A 232 -4.50 15.61 7.07
N THR A 233 -4.30 15.55 8.39
CA THR A 233 -3.47 14.53 9.06
C THR A 233 -3.85 13.10 8.68
N ARG A 234 -5.14 12.80 8.47
CA ARG A 234 -5.58 11.48 8.03
C ARG A 234 -5.05 11.14 6.63
N HIS A 235 -5.02 12.11 5.74
CA HIS A 235 -4.52 11.95 4.38
C HIS A 235 -3.02 11.66 4.38
N GLN A 236 -2.27 12.40 5.21
CA GLN A 236 -0.84 12.20 5.44
C GLN A 236 -0.56 10.79 6.00
N GLU A 237 -1.36 10.32 6.96
CA GLU A 237 -1.22 8.99 7.54
C GLU A 237 -1.47 7.87 6.54
N VAL A 238 -2.56 7.97 5.76
CA VAL A 238 -2.89 6.96 4.76
C VAL A 238 -1.83 6.93 3.66
N PHE A 239 -1.38 8.10 3.19
CA PHE A 239 -0.27 8.19 2.23
C PHE A 239 1.00 7.53 2.77
N ARG A 240 1.39 7.82 4.02
CA ARG A 240 2.58 7.24 4.64
C ARG A 240 2.49 5.72 4.77
N LEU A 241 1.32 5.19 5.15
CA LEU A 241 1.08 3.75 5.20
C LEU A 241 1.25 3.12 3.81
N PHE A 242 0.72 3.78 2.78
CA PHE A 242 0.81 3.34 1.39
C PHE A 242 2.25 3.43 0.83
N ALA A 243 3.03 4.38 1.33
CA ALA A 243 4.42 4.63 0.93
C ALA A 243 5.45 3.75 1.64
N SER A 244 5.08 3.15 2.78
CA SER A 244 6.01 2.52 3.75
C SER A 244 6.97 1.54 3.07
N LEU A 245 6.46 0.57 2.32
CA LEU A 245 7.27 -0.44 1.66
C LEU A 245 8.27 0.15 0.67
N THR A 246 7.82 1.07 -0.19
CA THR A 246 8.68 1.69 -1.21
C THR A 246 9.79 2.50 -0.55
N PHE A 247 9.43 3.33 0.43
CA PHE A 247 10.40 4.19 1.11
C PHE A 247 11.39 3.39 1.96
N GLU A 248 10.92 2.38 2.71
CA GLU A 248 11.78 1.53 3.53
C GLU A 248 12.76 0.70 2.69
N ALA A 249 12.30 0.10 1.59
CA ALA A 249 13.15 -0.68 0.69
C ALA A 249 14.25 0.16 0.02
N LEU A 250 14.00 1.46 -0.17
CA LEU A 250 14.96 2.43 -0.70
C LEU A 250 15.80 3.10 0.38
N ARG A 251 15.57 2.77 1.66
CA ARG A 251 16.20 3.44 2.82
C ARG A 251 15.91 4.95 2.86
N ILE A 252 14.78 5.37 2.32
CA ILE A 252 14.26 6.73 2.47
C ILE A 252 13.71 6.83 3.90
N GLN A 253 14.25 7.76 4.68
CA GLN A 253 13.76 8.05 6.01
C GLN A 253 12.58 9.02 5.91
N VAL A 254 11.51 8.74 6.66
CA VAL A 254 10.28 9.54 6.67
C VAL A 254 10.15 10.21 8.03
N HIS A 255 10.14 11.54 8.04
CA HIS A 255 10.06 12.37 9.25
C HIS A 255 8.74 13.16 9.25
N PRO A 256 7.63 12.60 9.78
CA PRO A 256 6.36 13.29 9.88
C PRO A 256 6.43 14.40 10.93
N GLY A 257 5.87 15.58 10.63
CA GLY A 257 5.84 16.69 11.58
C GLY A 257 7.22 17.27 11.93
N ALA A 258 8.23 17.04 11.09
CA ALA A 258 9.59 17.56 11.33
C ALA A 258 9.56 19.08 11.42
N ASN A 259 10.15 19.64 12.49
CA ASN A 259 10.20 21.07 12.70
C ASN A 259 11.62 21.59 12.45
N HIS A 260 11.78 22.32 11.35
CA HIS A 260 13.05 22.91 10.93
C HIS A 260 13.15 24.41 11.29
N GLY A 261 12.28 24.90 12.19
CA GLY A 261 12.27 26.28 12.68
C GLY A 261 11.10 27.14 12.18
N ASN A 262 10.43 26.74 11.09
CA ASN A 262 9.28 27.45 10.51
C ASN A 262 7.93 26.77 10.81
N GLY A 263 7.91 25.84 11.77
CA GLY A 263 6.76 24.99 12.08
C GLY A 263 6.93 23.56 11.53
N PRO A 264 6.01 22.66 11.91
CA PRO A 264 6.07 21.26 11.48
C PRO A 264 5.70 21.13 9.99
N THR A 265 6.56 20.47 9.21
CA THR A 265 6.24 20.02 7.85
C THR A 265 5.34 18.79 7.91
N ASP A 266 4.44 18.59 6.95
CA ASP A 266 3.65 17.37 6.87
C ASP A 266 4.52 16.13 6.79
N LEU A 267 5.39 16.04 5.77
CA LEU A 267 6.42 15.01 5.66
C LEU A 267 7.74 15.60 5.16
N THR A 268 8.83 15.34 5.90
CA THR A 268 10.19 15.50 5.38
C THR A 268 10.77 14.12 5.06
N LEU A 269 11.31 13.95 3.87
CA LEU A 269 11.96 12.71 3.43
C LEU A 269 13.45 12.94 3.26
N THR A 270 14.27 11.98 3.72
CA THR A 270 15.72 12.04 3.51
C THR A 270 16.25 10.73 2.91
N LEU A 271 17.16 10.88 1.95
CA LEU A 271 17.95 9.77 1.40
C LEU A 271 19.42 10.21 1.36
N ASN A 272 20.18 9.75 2.35
CA ASN A 272 21.53 10.24 2.64
C ASN A 272 21.54 11.77 2.83
N ASP A 273 22.14 12.49 1.88
CA ASP A 273 22.31 13.94 1.84
C ASP A 273 21.16 14.67 1.11
N SER A 274 20.29 13.94 0.41
CA SER A 274 19.16 14.52 -0.31
C SER A 274 17.92 14.64 0.57
N VAL A 275 17.25 15.79 0.50
CA VAL A 275 16.06 16.12 1.29
C VAL A 275 14.91 16.52 0.35
N CYS A 276 13.71 16.02 0.63
CA CYS A 276 12.48 16.39 -0.06
C CYS A 276 11.38 16.68 0.96
N VAL A 277 10.61 17.74 0.75
CA VAL A 277 9.45 18.08 1.58
C VAL A 277 8.18 17.78 0.81
N ILE A 278 7.20 17.14 1.46
CA ILE A 278 5.86 16.94 0.91
C ILE A 278 4.88 17.72 1.78
N GLU A 279 4.06 18.54 1.15
CA GLU A 279 2.97 19.29 1.79
C GLU A 279 1.63 18.84 1.20
N PHE A 280 0.64 18.59 2.06
CA PHE A 280 -0.71 18.23 1.65
C PHE A 280 -1.63 19.43 1.84
N LYS A 281 -2.63 19.60 0.95
CA LYS A 281 -3.75 20.52 1.20
C LYS A 281 -5.05 19.98 0.63
N LYS A 282 -6.14 20.13 1.38
CA LYS A 282 -7.51 19.90 0.87
C LYS A 282 -7.98 21.07 0.01
N ASP A 283 -8.79 20.79 -1.01
CA ASP A 283 -9.31 21.77 -1.97
C ASP A 283 -10.48 22.65 -1.48
N ARG A 284 -11.03 22.36 -0.29
CA ARG A 284 -12.18 23.05 0.32
C ARG A 284 -11.93 24.54 0.61
N GLU A 285 -10.68 24.94 0.81
CA GLU A 285 -10.30 26.33 1.11
C GLU A 285 -9.30 26.87 0.08
N PRO A 286 -9.77 27.46 -1.05
CA PRO A 286 -8.89 27.91 -2.14
C PRO A 286 -7.77 28.86 -1.69
N LYS A 287 -8.04 29.73 -0.70
CA LYS A 287 -7.01 30.63 -0.14
C LYS A 287 -5.88 29.86 0.56
N LYS A 288 -6.22 28.83 1.35
CA LYS A 288 -5.22 27.96 2.01
C LYS A 288 -4.49 27.11 0.99
N LEU A 289 -5.19 26.59 -0.02
CA LEU A 289 -4.60 25.84 -1.12
C LEU A 289 -3.57 26.68 -1.91
N ARG A 290 -3.83 27.96 -2.17
CA ARG A 290 -2.84 28.84 -2.82
C ARG A 290 -1.69 29.21 -1.90
N HIS A 291 -1.99 29.52 -0.64
CA HIS A 291 -0.98 29.92 0.35
C HIS A 291 -0.01 28.78 0.67
N GLY A 292 -0.51 27.54 0.73
CA GLY A 292 0.33 26.36 0.95
C GLY A 292 1.42 26.22 -0.11
N LEU A 293 1.04 26.34 -1.39
CA LEU A 293 1.97 26.24 -2.51
C LEU A 293 2.92 27.44 -2.59
N THR A 294 2.40 28.67 -2.44
CA THR A 294 3.18 29.89 -2.72
C THR A 294 4.03 30.37 -1.54
N ASN A 295 3.74 29.93 -0.32
CA ASN A 295 4.41 30.41 0.89
C ASN A 295 4.87 29.26 1.80
N GLN A 296 3.97 28.36 2.21
CA GLN A 296 4.30 27.35 3.23
C GLN A 296 5.36 26.37 2.74
N LEU A 297 5.13 25.71 1.60
CA LEU A 297 6.05 24.71 1.07
C LEU A 297 7.44 25.32 0.75
N PRO A 298 7.56 26.48 0.08
CA PRO A 298 8.86 27.15 -0.09
C PRO A 298 9.60 27.43 1.23
N LEU A 299 8.91 27.91 2.27
CA LEU A 299 9.51 28.17 3.58
C LEU A 299 9.97 26.89 4.28
N TYR A 300 9.21 25.81 4.14
CA TYR A 300 9.57 24.50 4.66
C TYR A 300 10.76 23.90 3.91
N MET A 301 10.78 23.99 2.59
CA MET A 301 11.92 23.55 1.76
C MET A 301 13.19 24.31 2.13
N GLN A 302 13.12 25.64 2.23
CA GLN A 302 14.26 26.46 2.64
C GLN A 302 14.77 26.06 4.03
N ALA A 303 13.88 25.88 5.01
CA ALA A 303 14.26 25.49 6.37
C ALA A 303 14.87 24.08 6.44
N ALA A 304 14.36 23.15 5.64
CA ALA A 304 14.85 21.78 5.57
C ALA A 304 16.11 21.62 4.71
N GLY A 305 16.53 22.66 3.97
CA GLY A 305 17.60 22.55 2.98
C GLY A 305 17.22 21.67 1.77
N ALA A 306 15.92 21.58 1.45
CA ALA A 306 15.42 20.81 0.33
C ALA A 306 15.45 21.63 -0.95
N ASN A 307 16.07 21.09 -2.00
CA ASN A 307 16.05 21.69 -3.33
C ASN A 307 14.76 21.39 -4.09
N TRP A 308 14.02 20.35 -3.69
CA TRP A 308 12.79 19.89 -4.33
C TRP A 308 11.67 19.63 -3.33
N GLY A 309 10.42 19.84 -3.75
CA GLY A 309 9.24 19.53 -2.95
C GLY A 309 8.05 19.04 -3.75
N TYR A 310 7.13 18.36 -3.08
CA TYR A 310 5.85 17.93 -3.65
C TYR A 310 4.69 18.63 -2.93
N TYR A 311 3.77 19.16 -3.72
CA TYR A 311 2.53 19.73 -3.24
C TYR A 311 1.35 18.86 -3.66
N ILE A 312 0.78 18.12 -2.71
CA ILE A 312 -0.28 17.15 -2.96
C ILE A 312 -1.63 17.77 -2.60
N ALA A 313 -2.43 18.08 -3.62
CA ALA A 313 -3.78 18.59 -3.46
C ALA A 313 -4.79 17.43 -3.37
N MET A 314 -5.49 17.31 -2.25
CA MET A 314 -6.51 16.30 -2.01
C MET A 314 -7.88 16.89 -2.40
N CYS A 315 -8.42 16.47 -3.56
CA CYS A 315 -9.62 17.04 -4.15
C CYS A 315 -10.89 16.32 -3.67
N HIS A 316 -11.65 16.93 -2.76
CA HIS A 316 -12.92 16.40 -2.26
C HIS A 316 -14.14 17.08 -2.86
N GLU A 317 -13.97 18.23 -3.49
CA GLU A 317 -15.08 19.06 -4.00
C GLU A 317 -14.90 19.41 -5.48
N ARG A 318 -13.66 19.66 -5.90
CA ARG A 318 -13.30 20.18 -7.23
C ARG A 318 -12.69 19.10 -8.11
N GLU A 319 -12.73 19.31 -9.42
CA GLU A 319 -12.05 18.42 -10.37
C GLU A 319 -10.53 18.61 -10.26
N PRO A 320 -9.73 17.51 -10.19
CA PRO A 320 -8.27 17.62 -10.11
C PRO A 320 -7.64 18.47 -11.22
N SER A 321 -8.15 18.37 -12.45
CA SER A 321 -7.63 19.13 -13.59
C SER A 321 -7.80 20.65 -13.42
N GLU A 322 -8.84 21.09 -12.72
CA GLU A 322 -9.03 22.51 -12.41
C GLU A 322 -8.01 22.98 -11.39
N ILE A 323 -7.73 22.14 -10.38
CA ILE A 323 -6.72 22.43 -9.35
C ILE A 323 -5.32 22.46 -9.98
N GLU A 324 -4.98 21.48 -10.81
CA GLU A 324 -3.69 21.44 -11.50
C GLU A 324 -3.48 22.67 -12.37
N ALA A 325 -4.48 23.07 -13.16
CA ALA A 325 -4.39 24.27 -13.98
C ALA A 325 -4.22 25.55 -13.13
N GLU A 326 -4.98 25.67 -12.03
CA GLU A 326 -4.88 26.81 -11.11
C GLU A 326 -3.51 26.89 -10.43
N LEU A 327 -3.00 25.75 -9.95
CA LEU A 327 -1.73 25.69 -9.22
C LEU A 327 -0.52 25.77 -10.15
N ALA A 328 -0.61 25.23 -11.37
CA ALA A 328 0.44 25.37 -12.38
C ALA A 328 0.66 26.84 -12.76
N ALA A 329 -0.41 27.63 -12.85
CA ALA A 329 -0.31 29.08 -13.09
C ALA A 329 0.42 29.83 -11.96
N LEU A 330 0.36 29.31 -10.73
CA LEU A 330 1.04 29.89 -9.55
C LEU A 330 2.48 29.38 -9.41
N ALA A 331 2.74 28.12 -9.77
CA ALA A 331 4.06 27.52 -9.72
C ALA A 331 5.05 28.22 -10.66
N GLN A 332 4.59 28.76 -11.80
CA GLN A 332 5.41 29.56 -12.72
C GLN A 332 5.93 30.89 -12.12
N ILE A 333 5.46 31.27 -10.92
CA ILE A 333 5.82 32.53 -10.25
C ILE A 333 6.82 32.26 -9.09
N GLY A 334 7.05 30.99 -8.71
CA GLY A 334 7.93 30.57 -7.63
C GLY A 334 9.19 29.81 -8.09
N PRO A 335 10.10 29.44 -7.17
CA PRO A 335 11.31 28.70 -7.51
C PRO A 335 10.97 27.37 -8.21
N GLU A 336 11.74 27.06 -9.26
CA GLU A 336 11.48 26.04 -10.31
C GLU A 336 11.46 24.57 -9.85
N ALA A 337 11.19 24.27 -8.58
CA ALA A 337 11.43 22.96 -7.98
C ALA A 337 10.29 22.42 -7.08
N ILE A 338 9.04 22.74 -7.40
CA ILE A 338 7.86 22.16 -6.75
C ILE A 338 7.01 21.41 -7.77
N ASP A 339 6.81 20.11 -7.53
CA ASP A 339 5.88 19.28 -8.27
C ASP A 339 4.48 19.33 -7.64
N VAL A 340 3.46 19.70 -8.41
CA VAL A 340 2.06 19.68 -7.97
C VAL A 340 1.40 18.38 -8.44
N ILE A 341 0.70 17.71 -7.53
CA ILE A 341 -0.08 16.50 -7.81
C ILE A 341 -1.49 16.67 -7.24
N ALA A 342 -2.52 16.62 -8.08
CA ALA A 342 -3.90 16.64 -7.60
C ALA A 342 -4.51 15.23 -7.60
N ILE A 343 -5.17 14.87 -6.50
CA ILE A 343 -5.73 13.53 -6.28
C ILE A 343 -7.25 13.63 -6.13
N ASP A 344 -7.99 12.95 -7.00
CA ASP A 344 -9.45 12.82 -6.89
C ASP A 344 -9.83 11.97 -5.68
N CYS A 345 -10.21 12.64 -4.59
CA CYS A 345 -10.63 12.02 -3.34
C CYS A 345 -12.16 11.97 -3.20
N ARG A 346 -12.91 12.40 -4.23
CA ARG A 346 -14.37 12.49 -4.15
C ARG A 346 -14.99 11.12 -4.00
N ARG A 347 -16.04 11.07 -3.19
CA ARG A 347 -16.84 9.86 -2.97
C ARG A 347 -17.35 9.32 -4.30
N LYS A 348 -17.15 8.03 -4.54
CA LYS A 348 -17.73 7.34 -5.69
C LYS A 348 -19.07 6.74 -5.30
N LYS A 349 -20.11 7.01 -6.09
CA LYS A 349 -21.42 6.35 -5.91
C LYS A 349 -21.23 4.85 -6.16
N SER A 350 -21.76 4.01 -5.27
CA SER A 350 -21.68 2.56 -5.46
C SER A 350 -22.42 2.16 -6.75
N ALA A 351 -21.89 1.17 -7.48
CA ALA A 351 -22.47 0.71 -8.75
C ALA A 351 -23.95 0.29 -8.62
N SER A 352 -24.42 -0.09 -7.43
CA SER A 352 -25.83 -0.40 -7.16
C SER A 352 -26.75 0.83 -7.06
N LYS A 353 -26.19 2.05 -7.01
CA LYS A 353 -26.93 3.33 -6.97
C LYS A 353 -26.71 4.17 -8.22
N ALA A 354 -25.77 3.79 -9.09
CA ALA A 354 -25.64 4.29 -10.45
C ALA A 354 -26.59 3.46 -11.34
N GLY A 355 -27.89 3.70 -11.21
CA GLY A 355 -28.88 3.09 -12.10
C GLY A 355 -28.64 3.47 -13.55
N LEU A 356 -28.96 2.52 -14.43
CA LEU A 356 -29.22 2.69 -15.87
C LEU A 356 -29.95 3.99 -16.19
#